data_AF-A0A7Y5Y806-F1
#
_entry.id   AF-A0A7Y5Y806-F1
#
_cell.length_a   1.000
_cell.length_b   1.000
_cell.length_c   1.000
_cell.angle_alpha   90.00
_cell.angle_beta   90.00
_cell.angle_gamma   90.00
#
_symmetry.space_group_name_H-M   'P 1'
#
loop_
_entity.id
_entity.type
_entity.pdbx_description
1 polymer ?
#
loop_
_entity_poly.entity_id
_entity_poly.type
_entity_poly.pdbx_seq_one_letter_code
_entity_poly.pdbx_strand_id
1 'polypeptide(L)'
;MARFRSLPGAALAVGAFVLMVLLGAGGASASALWQQSATATMTVTASGTWSAPVFTTPACSNVDNANKYVSLGYSGFSEAPTRLTFSAAGTNGVYGPSADMAGPFGTSGTVALFGDSTIFSQVTTTPATVRIVATFSNGVQATTTVKVSLDIGTGNKKIYCA
;
A
#
# COMPACT_ATOMS: atom_id res chain seq x y z
N MET A 1 -24.88 -47.58 -40.63
CA MET A 1 -25.79 -46.83 -39.72
C MET A 1 -27.24 -47.19 -40.03
N ALA A 2 -27.77 -48.31 -39.50
CA ALA A 2 -29.13 -48.76 -39.87
C ALA A 2 -29.85 -49.56 -38.76
N ARG A 3 -29.68 -49.19 -37.48
CA ARG A 3 -30.24 -49.97 -36.35
C ARG A 3 -31.01 -49.17 -35.28
N PHE A 4 -31.63 -48.05 -35.66
CA PHE A 4 -32.59 -47.36 -34.78
C PHE A 4 -34.03 -47.29 -35.34
N ARG A 5 -34.32 -47.94 -36.47
CA ARG A 5 -35.64 -47.87 -37.14
C ARG A 5 -36.72 -48.80 -36.57
N SER A 6 -36.40 -49.66 -35.61
CA SER A 6 -37.30 -50.75 -35.18
C SER A 6 -37.42 -50.89 -33.66
N LEU A 7 -37.25 -49.80 -32.91
CA LEU A 7 -37.59 -49.79 -31.48
C LEU A 7 -39.07 -49.40 -31.33
N PRO A 8 -39.94 -50.30 -30.87
CA PRO A 8 -41.34 -49.97 -30.62
C PRO A 8 -41.39 -48.82 -29.60
N GLY A 9 -42.01 -47.71 -29.98
CA GLY A 9 -42.12 -46.50 -29.14
C GLY A 9 -41.14 -45.37 -29.47
N ALA A 10 -40.14 -45.57 -30.33
CA ALA A 10 -39.20 -44.49 -30.70
C ALA A 10 -39.90 -43.32 -31.42
N ALA A 11 -40.89 -43.61 -32.27
CA ALA A 11 -41.69 -42.57 -32.94
C ALA A 11 -42.57 -41.78 -31.94
N LEU A 12 -43.07 -42.44 -30.89
CA LEU A 12 -43.85 -41.80 -29.83
C LEU A 12 -42.96 -40.90 -28.96
N ALA A 13 -41.74 -41.32 -28.64
CA ALA A 13 -40.79 -40.51 -27.87
C ALA A 13 -40.37 -39.24 -28.63
N VAL A 14 -40.10 -39.34 -29.93
CA VAL A 14 -39.77 -38.19 -30.77
C VAL A 14 -40.99 -37.27 -30.93
N GLY A 15 -42.18 -37.83 -31.13
CA GLY A 15 -43.43 -37.06 -31.20
C GLY A 15 -43.71 -36.28 -29.92
N ALA A 16 -43.56 -36.92 -28.76
CA ALA A 16 -43.73 -36.29 -27.45
C ALA A 16 -42.70 -35.16 -27.22
N PHE A 17 -41.44 -35.37 -27.60
CA PHE A 17 -40.39 -34.35 -27.48
C PHE A 17 -40.68 -33.12 -28.36
N VAL A 18 -41.05 -33.32 -29.63
CA VAL A 18 -41.39 -32.23 -30.54
C VAL A 18 -42.65 -31.48 -30.07
N LEU A 19 -43.67 -32.21 -29.58
CA LEU A 19 -44.86 -31.60 -28.99
C LEU A 19 -44.51 -30.74 -27.77
N MET A 20 -43.63 -31.22 -26.88
CA MET A 20 -43.19 -30.49 -25.68
C MET A 20 -42.43 -29.21 -26.00
N VAL A 21 -41.62 -29.23 -27.08
CA VAL A 21 -40.93 -28.04 -27.60
C VAL A 21 -41.92 -27.04 -28.21
N LEU A 22 -42.89 -27.50 -29.00
CA LEU A 22 -43.92 -26.64 -29.61
C LEU A 22 -44.90 -26.04 -28.58
N LEU A 23 -45.23 -26.78 -27.52
CA LEU A 23 -46.07 -26.29 -26.41
C LEU A 23 -45.34 -25.37 -25.44
N GLY A 24 -44.05 -25.09 -25.65
CA GLY A 24 -43.28 -24.17 -24.80
C GLY A 24 -43.06 -24.65 -23.35
N ALA A 25 -43.35 -25.92 -23.05
CA ALA A 25 -43.24 -26.52 -21.71
C ALA A 25 -41.78 -26.79 -21.24
N GLY A 26 -40.83 -26.06 -21.82
CA GLY A 26 -39.41 -25.97 -21.42
C GLY A 26 -38.80 -24.60 -21.69
N GLY A 27 -39.60 -23.60 -22.10
CA GLY A 27 -39.12 -22.25 -22.44
C GLY A 27 -38.56 -21.49 -21.23
N ALA A 28 -39.12 -21.70 -20.05
CA ALA A 28 -38.63 -21.12 -18.80
C ALA A 28 -37.21 -21.60 -18.43
N SER A 29 -36.84 -22.82 -18.86
CA SER A 29 -35.51 -23.39 -18.60
C SER A 29 -34.44 -22.87 -19.57
N ALA A 30 -34.84 -22.40 -20.77
CA ALA A 30 -33.93 -21.89 -21.79
C ALA A 30 -33.62 -20.39 -21.63
N SER A 31 -34.59 -19.60 -21.15
CA SER A 31 -34.38 -18.18 -20.85
C SER A 31 -33.52 -17.94 -19.59
N ALA A 32 -33.41 -18.93 -18.71
CA ALA A 32 -32.50 -18.87 -17.56
C ALA A 32 -31.01 -18.95 -17.96
N LEU A 33 -30.67 -19.52 -19.12
CA LEU A 33 -29.28 -19.69 -19.55
C LEU A 33 -28.73 -18.45 -20.30
N TRP A 34 -29.59 -17.72 -21.02
CA TRP A 34 -29.20 -16.55 -21.82
C TRP A 34 -29.09 -15.24 -21.01
N GLN A 35 -29.41 -15.28 -19.72
CA GLN A 35 -29.14 -14.18 -18.79
C GLN A 35 -27.76 -14.29 -18.12
N GLN A 36 -26.85 -15.14 -18.62
CA GLN A 36 -25.46 -15.23 -18.16
C GLN A 36 -24.55 -14.04 -18.56
N SER A 37 -25.12 -12.87 -18.86
CA SER A 37 -24.39 -11.60 -18.71
C SER A 37 -24.35 -11.19 -17.22
N ALA A 38 -24.06 -12.15 -16.33
CA ALA A 38 -23.79 -11.85 -14.94
C ALA A 38 -22.40 -11.25 -14.89
N THR A 39 -22.32 -9.93 -14.83
CA THR A 39 -21.12 -9.24 -14.34
C THR A 39 -20.85 -9.81 -12.94
N ALA A 40 -19.90 -10.73 -12.84
CA ALA A 40 -19.44 -11.26 -11.57
C ALA A 40 -18.69 -10.12 -10.87
N THR A 41 -19.40 -9.33 -10.08
CA THR A 41 -18.81 -8.31 -9.23
C THR A 41 -18.06 -9.04 -8.12
N MET A 42 -16.78 -9.31 -8.33
CA MET A 42 -15.88 -9.76 -7.29
C MET A 42 -15.62 -8.57 -6.37
N THR A 43 -16.35 -8.48 -5.26
CA THR A 43 -15.97 -7.61 -4.15
C THR A 43 -14.70 -8.18 -3.53
N VAL A 44 -13.54 -7.65 -3.94
CA VAL A 44 -12.28 -7.86 -3.23
C VAL A 44 -12.36 -7.05 -1.95
N THR A 45 -12.92 -7.66 -0.91
CA THR A 45 -12.75 -7.15 0.45
C THR A 45 -11.32 -7.49 0.86
N ALA A 46 -10.40 -6.56 0.66
CA ALA A 46 -9.11 -6.63 1.33
C ALA A 46 -9.41 -6.57 2.84
N SER A 47 -9.50 -7.74 3.49
CA SER A 47 -9.50 -7.82 4.94
C SER A 47 -8.23 -7.14 5.42
N GLY A 48 -8.36 -5.93 5.95
CA GLY A 48 -7.28 -5.08 6.44
C GLY A 48 -6.65 -5.61 7.71
N THR A 49 -6.22 -6.88 7.69
CA THR A 49 -5.62 -7.60 8.83
C THR A 49 -4.24 -8.15 8.49
N TRP A 50 -3.57 -7.61 7.47
CA TRP A 50 -2.10 -7.65 7.50
C TRP A 50 -1.68 -6.58 8.49
N SER A 51 -1.17 -7.01 9.65
CA SER A 51 -0.62 -6.12 10.66
C SER A 51 0.46 -5.29 9.98
N ALA A 52 0.18 -4.01 9.72
CA ALA A 52 1.19 -3.12 9.18
C ALA A 52 2.37 -3.11 10.15
N PRO A 53 3.62 -3.19 9.67
CA PRO A 53 4.78 -3.09 10.53
C PRO A 53 4.68 -1.75 11.28
N VAL A 54 4.67 -1.83 12.61
CA VAL A 54 4.54 -0.64 13.46
C VAL A 54 5.88 0.11 13.40
N PHE A 55 5.85 1.33 12.88
CA PHE A 55 7.00 2.23 12.95
C PHE A 55 6.82 3.17 14.14
N THR A 56 7.43 2.81 15.27
CA THR A 56 7.48 3.66 16.45
C THR A 56 8.19 4.98 16.13
N THR A 57 7.83 6.05 16.83
CA THR A 57 8.50 7.34 16.69
C THR A 57 9.99 7.16 17.01
N PRO A 58 10.90 7.48 16.07
CA PRO A 58 12.32 7.27 16.28
C PRO A 58 12.84 8.21 17.37
N ALA A 59 13.75 7.69 18.19
CA ALA A 59 14.43 8.46 19.21
C ALA A 59 15.39 9.44 18.53
N CYS A 60 15.16 10.74 18.73
CA CYS A 60 16.03 11.78 18.20
C CYS A 60 17.08 12.16 19.26
N SER A 61 18.36 12.13 18.87
CA SER A 61 19.47 12.58 19.71
C SER A 61 20.38 13.55 18.97
N ASN A 62 20.78 14.63 19.65
CA ASN A 62 21.84 15.52 19.18
C ASN A 62 23.19 14.84 19.40
N VAL A 63 23.90 14.52 18.32
CA VAL A 63 25.16 13.73 18.34
C VAL A 63 26.40 14.57 18.05
N ASP A 64 26.23 15.70 17.38
CA ASP A 64 27.32 16.58 16.98
C ASP A 64 27.36 17.83 17.86
N ASN A 65 28.55 18.24 18.32
CA ASN A 65 28.72 19.46 19.12
C ASN A 65 28.44 20.74 18.31
N ALA A 66 28.58 20.69 16.98
CA ALA A 66 28.27 21.80 16.09
C ALA A 66 26.80 21.79 15.60
N ASN A 67 26.01 20.80 16.02
CA ASN A 67 24.60 20.59 15.68
C ASN A 67 24.33 20.57 14.16
N LYS A 68 25.25 19.97 13.39
CA LYS A 68 25.09 19.82 11.93
C LYS A 68 24.22 18.65 11.54
N TYR A 69 24.14 17.63 12.40
CA TYR A 69 23.26 16.50 12.20
C TYR A 69 22.70 15.97 13.51
N VAL A 70 21.54 15.34 13.42
CA VAL A 70 20.91 14.57 14.52
C VAL A 70 20.89 13.09 14.16
N SER A 71 20.89 12.24 15.18
CA SER A 71 20.73 10.80 15.01
C SER A 71 19.28 10.42 15.29
N LEU A 72 18.68 9.68 14.36
CA LEU A 72 17.34 9.10 14.47
C LEU A 72 17.47 7.60 14.71
N GLY A 73 17.33 7.18 15.96
CA GLY A 73 17.31 5.79 16.36
C GLY A 73 15.93 5.17 16.12
N TYR A 74 15.86 4.14 15.29
CA TYR A 74 14.63 3.39 15.03
C TYR A 74 14.77 1.96 15.55
N SER A 75 13.65 1.38 16.00
CA SER A 75 13.58 0.02 16.51
C SER A 75 12.16 -0.52 16.43
N GLY A 76 12.01 -1.83 16.64
CA GLY A 76 10.70 -2.47 16.71
C GLY A 76 10.13 -2.90 15.35
N PHE A 77 10.93 -2.86 14.27
CA PHE A 77 10.51 -3.48 13.03
C PHE A 77 10.58 -5.01 13.14
N SER A 78 9.55 -5.69 12.63
CA SER A 78 9.53 -7.15 12.50
C SER A 78 10.49 -7.67 11.43
N GLU A 79 10.75 -6.84 10.41
CA GLU A 79 11.60 -7.16 9.26
C GLU A 79 12.49 -5.95 8.95
N ALA A 80 13.61 -6.17 8.27
CA ALA A 80 14.48 -5.08 7.83
C ALA A 80 13.82 -4.30 6.67
N PRO A 81 13.69 -2.95 6.75
CA PRO A 81 13.28 -2.17 5.61
C PRO A 81 14.35 -2.22 4.51
N THR A 82 13.94 -2.08 3.26
CA THR A 82 14.83 -2.01 2.09
C THR A 82 15.19 -0.56 1.74
N ARG A 83 14.32 0.38 2.09
CA ARG A 83 14.48 1.81 1.84
C ARG A 83 13.85 2.63 2.97
N LEU A 84 14.53 3.71 3.36
CA LEU A 84 13.97 4.76 4.20
C LEU A 84 13.87 6.05 3.39
N THR A 85 12.68 6.63 3.34
CA THR A 85 12.41 7.89 2.63
C THR A 85 12.12 8.99 3.64
N PHE A 86 12.81 10.11 3.51
CA PHE A 86 12.71 11.25 4.42
C PHE A 86 12.12 12.44 3.67
N SER A 87 11.18 13.14 4.30
CA SER A 87 10.65 14.41 3.81
C SER A 87 10.38 15.31 5.00
N ALA A 88 10.51 16.63 4.84
CA ALA A 88 10.26 17.57 5.93
C ALA A 88 9.18 18.59 5.56
N ALA A 89 8.37 18.94 6.54
CA ALA A 89 7.36 20.00 6.44
C ALA A 89 7.59 21.02 7.56
N GLY A 90 7.47 22.31 7.24
CA GLY A 90 7.37 23.36 8.25
C GLY A 90 5.99 23.38 8.93
N THR A 91 5.66 24.47 9.62
CA THR A 91 4.34 24.66 10.25
C THR A 91 3.20 24.74 9.24
N ASN A 92 3.51 24.99 7.95
CA ASN A 92 2.55 25.00 6.86
C ASN A 92 2.06 23.59 6.48
N GLY A 93 2.67 22.53 7.01
CA GLY A 93 2.25 21.13 6.79
C GLY A 93 2.54 20.56 5.39
N VAL A 94 3.06 21.38 4.47
CA VAL A 94 3.47 20.95 3.13
C VAL A 94 4.84 20.29 3.21
N TYR A 95 4.90 19.02 2.82
CA TYR A 95 6.16 18.29 2.71
C TYR A 95 6.91 18.73 1.47
N GLY A 96 8.19 19.07 1.66
CA GLY A 96 9.12 19.39 0.59
C GLY A 96 9.61 18.15 -0.17
N PRO A 97 10.75 18.26 -0.88
CA PRO A 97 11.31 17.13 -1.60
C PRO A 97 11.67 15.98 -0.64
N SER A 98 11.60 14.77 -1.17
CA SER A 98 11.95 13.56 -0.45
C SER A 98 13.37 13.13 -0.78
N ALA A 99 14.08 12.59 0.21
CA ALA A 99 15.38 11.96 0.04
C ALA A 99 15.28 10.48 0.43
N ASP A 100 15.75 9.61 -0.47
CA ASP A 100 15.80 8.18 -0.22
C ASP A 100 17.17 7.77 0.29
N MET A 101 17.15 6.93 1.31
CA MET A 101 18.31 6.20 1.78
C MET A 101 18.10 4.72 1.48
N ALA A 102 18.95 4.19 0.61
CA ALA A 102 19.06 2.76 0.36
C ALA A 102 20.27 2.23 1.10
N GLY A 103 20.12 1.10 1.79
CA GLY A 103 21.20 0.47 2.53
C GLY A 103 20.72 -0.80 3.19
N PRO A 104 21.64 -1.64 3.69
CA PRO A 104 21.26 -2.76 4.53
C PRO A 104 20.78 -2.19 5.88
N PHE A 105 19.47 -1.98 5.99
CA PHE A 105 18.87 -1.62 7.28
C PHE A 105 18.69 -2.89 8.12
N GLY A 106 18.90 -2.79 9.43
CA GLY A 106 18.45 -3.80 10.38
C GLY A 106 16.99 -3.60 10.79
N THR A 107 16.48 -4.49 11.64
CA THR A 107 15.20 -4.29 12.37
C THR A 107 15.26 -3.15 13.39
N SER A 108 16.48 -2.75 13.75
CA SER A 108 16.81 -1.56 14.53
C SER A 108 18.09 -0.93 14.01
N GLY A 109 18.23 0.38 14.15
CA GLY A 109 19.41 1.10 13.70
C GLY A 109 19.34 2.58 14.01
N THR A 110 20.33 3.32 13.50
CA THR A 110 20.37 4.78 13.60
C THR A 110 20.61 5.37 12.22
N VAL A 111 19.97 6.50 11.94
CA VAL A 111 20.18 7.27 10.70
C VAL A 111 20.59 8.68 11.06
N ALA A 112 21.63 9.20 10.41
CA ALA A 112 22.02 10.59 10.54
C ALA A 112 21.17 11.48 9.61
N LEU A 113 20.57 12.52 10.18
CA LEU A 113 19.82 13.54 9.45
C LEU A 113 20.56 14.87 9.52
N PHE A 114 21.00 15.35 8.37
CA PHE A 114 21.81 16.57 8.24
C PHE A 114 20.93 17.81 8.06
N GLY A 115 21.26 18.89 8.75
CA GLY A 115 20.52 20.16 8.68
C GLY A 115 20.61 20.84 7.32
N ASP A 116 21.61 20.50 6.49
CA ASP A 116 21.78 20.97 5.12
C ASP A 116 21.09 20.09 4.06
N SER A 117 20.36 19.05 4.48
CA SER A 117 19.66 18.16 3.57
C SER A 117 18.61 18.88 2.72
N THR A 118 18.47 18.46 1.47
CA THR A 118 17.52 19.03 0.50
C THR A 118 16.07 18.91 0.96
N ILE A 119 15.75 17.94 1.83
CA ILE A 119 14.41 17.75 2.41
C ILE A 119 13.92 19.00 3.16
N PHE A 120 14.85 19.83 3.67
CA PHE A 120 14.55 21.06 4.40
C PHE A 120 14.48 22.30 3.50
N SER A 121 14.69 22.17 2.19
CA SER A 121 14.73 23.31 1.26
C SER A 121 13.46 24.16 1.22
N GLN A 122 12.30 23.55 1.50
CA GLN A 122 10.99 24.22 1.54
C GLN A 122 10.58 24.61 2.98
N VAL A 123 11.40 24.30 3.98
CA VAL A 123 11.10 24.57 5.38
C VAL A 123 11.54 26.00 5.72
N THR A 124 10.57 26.89 5.88
CA THR A 124 10.79 28.31 6.21
C THR A 124 10.49 28.65 7.67
N THR A 125 9.98 27.68 8.43
CA THR A 125 9.49 27.84 9.81
C THR A 125 9.95 26.67 10.68
N THR A 126 10.23 26.93 11.95
CA THR A 126 10.61 25.93 12.96
C THR A 126 9.54 25.85 14.05
N PRO A 127 9.22 24.66 14.63
CA PRO A 127 9.79 23.34 14.37
C PRO A 127 9.30 22.73 13.05
N ALA A 128 10.15 21.92 12.44
CA ALA A 128 9.83 21.12 11.26
C ALA A 128 9.42 19.70 11.66
N THR A 129 8.46 19.14 10.93
CA THR A 129 8.04 17.75 11.06
C THR A 129 8.68 16.94 9.95
N VAL A 130 9.59 16.04 10.31
CA VAL A 130 10.21 15.10 9.39
C VAL A 130 9.37 13.83 9.35
N ARG A 131 8.85 13.50 8.17
CA ARG A 131 8.19 12.23 7.88
C ARG A 131 9.21 11.24 7.38
N ILE A 132 9.16 10.05 7.94
CA ILE A 132 10.04 8.94 7.62
C ILE A 132 9.16 7.78 7.19
N VAL A 133 9.40 7.28 5.98
CA VAL A 133 8.67 6.16 5.40
C VAL A 133 9.63 5.00 5.24
N ALA A 134 9.40 3.91 5.97
CA ALA A 134 10.11 2.66 5.82
C ALA A 134 9.38 1.79 4.81
N THR A 135 10.07 1.40 3.73
CA THR A 135 9.55 0.48 2.70
C THR A 135 10.20 -0.88 2.90
N PHE A 136 9.39 -1.94 2.91
CA PHE A 136 9.82 -3.32 3.11
C PHE A 136 9.91 -4.08 1.78
N SER A 137 10.51 -5.27 1.79
CA SER A 137 10.72 -6.10 0.59
C SER A 137 9.42 -6.52 -0.10
N ASN A 138 8.33 -6.66 0.66
CA ASN A 138 6.98 -6.95 0.17
C ASN A 138 6.23 -5.72 -0.37
N GLY A 139 6.86 -4.53 -0.39
CA GLY A 139 6.26 -3.27 -0.84
C GLY A 139 5.37 -2.59 0.21
N VAL A 140 5.19 -3.19 1.40
CA VAL A 140 4.48 -2.54 2.51
C VAL A 140 5.29 -1.33 2.97
N GLN A 141 4.58 -0.29 3.41
CA GLN A 141 5.18 0.94 3.93
C GLN A 141 4.70 1.20 5.35
N ALA A 142 5.62 1.59 6.22
CA ALA A 142 5.30 2.11 7.54
C ALA A 142 5.77 3.55 7.62
N THR A 143 4.94 4.43 8.17
CA THR A 143 5.24 5.87 8.25
C THR A 143 5.26 6.32 9.69
N THR A 144 6.24 7.16 10.02
CA THR A 144 6.32 7.84 11.31
C THR A 144 6.78 9.27 11.12
N THR A 145 6.65 10.09 12.15
CA THR A 145 7.05 11.49 12.12
C THR A 145 7.83 11.86 13.37
N VAL A 146 8.87 12.67 13.19
CA VAL A 146 9.68 13.24 14.27
C VAL A 146 9.75 14.76 14.11
N LYS A 147 9.72 15.48 15.22
CA LYS A 147 9.88 16.95 15.20
C LYS A 147 11.35 17.30 15.39
N VAL A 148 11.83 18.24 14.59
CA VAL A 148 13.18 18.80 14.68
C VAL A 148 13.11 20.32 14.59
N SER A 149 13.97 21.01 15.32
CA SER A 149 14.14 22.45 15.19
C SER A 149 15.29 22.76 14.25
N LEU A 150 15.11 23.74 13.37
CA LEU A 150 16.12 24.20 12.42
C LEU A 150 16.46 25.65 12.70
N ASP A 151 17.75 25.99 12.58
CA ASP A 151 18.23 27.37 12.64
C ASP A 151 18.15 27.98 11.22
N ILE A 152 17.01 28.59 10.94
CA ILE A 152 16.65 29.10 9.61
C ILE A 152 17.10 30.56 9.47
N GLY A 153 17.69 30.92 8.33
CA GLY A 153 18.05 32.32 8.00
C GLY A 153 19.42 32.79 8.49
N THR A 154 20.11 32.02 9.33
CA THR A 154 21.46 32.36 9.84
C THR A 154 22.60 31.82 8.96
N GLY A 155 22.29 31.03 7.93
CA GLY A 155 23.27 30.32 7.10
C GLY A 155 23.99 29.16 7.82
N ASN A 156 23.76 28.99 9.14
CA ASN A 156 24.47 28.00 9.94
C ASN A 156 23.94 26.58 9.78
N LYS A 157 22.75 26.40 9.20
CA LYS A 157 22.12 25.10 8.88
C LYS A 157 22.16 24.12 10.07
N LYS A 158 21.92 24.63 11.28
CA LYS A 158 21.91 23.80 12.49
C LYS A 158 20.57 23.09 12.64
N ILE A 159 20.60 21.88 13.17
CA ILE A 159 19.44 21.03 13.41
C ILE A 159 19.48 20.48 14.84
N TYR A 160 18.30 20.43 15.46
CA TYR A 160 18.13 20.01 16.85
C TYR A 160 16.93 19.09 16.97
N CYS A 161 16.99 18.13 17.89
CA CYS A 161 15.79 17.39 18.32
C CYS A 161 14.85 18.32 19.10
N ALA A 162 13.55 18.27 18.80
CA ALA A 162 12.51 19.13 19.39
C ALA A 162 11.58 18.36 20.34
#